data_AF-A0A4Q2J464-F1
#
_entry.id   AF-A0A4Q2J464-F1
#
_cell.length_a   1.000
_cell.length_b   1.000
_cell.length_c   1.000
_cell.angle_alpha   90.00
_cell.angle_beta   90.00
_cell.angle_gamma   90.00
#
_symmetry.space_group_name_H-M   'P 1'
#
loop_
_entity.id
_entity.type
_entity.pdbx_description
1 polymer ?
#
loop_
_entity_poly.entity_id
_entity_poly.type
_entity_poly.pdbx_seq_one_letter_code
_entity_poly.pdbx_strand_id
1 'polypeptide(L)'
;MHKHGSINLERVVMSKVTIGKHWFPAGGGQNSVVQLVAPADNKQGVILRTISLGNGGLGQAQVAIYADTHAPASPGDGNTRQIAVYNSADFTSLIVPYEIEVPAGLGIWLGFTGSAQAQLTYDFIDE
;
A
#
# COMPACT_ATOMS: atom_id res chain seq x y z
N MET A 1 -27.49 39.99 -18.60
CA MET A 1 -27.58 38.73 -19.36
C MET A 1 -26.48 37.79 -18.86
N HIS A 2 -26.73 37.03 -17.78
CA HIS A 2 -25.74 36.15 -17.16
C HIS A 2 -25.99 34.71 -17.61
N LYS A 3 -25.13 34.19 -18.50
CA LYS A 3 -25.16 32.77 -18.90
C LYS A 3 -24.74 31.92 -17.70
N HIS A 4 -25.67 31.13 -17.16
CA HIS A 4 -25.34 30.07 -16.21
C HIS A 4 -24.70 28.92 -17.00
N GLY A 5 -23.41 28.70 -16.81
CA GLY A 5 -22.71 27.54 -17.34
C GLY A 5 -23.18 26.28 -16.62
N SER A 6 -23.71 25.32 -17.37
CA SER A 6 -24.08 23.99 -16.86
C SER A 6 -22.81 23.22 -16.50
N ILE A 7 -22.72 22.72 -15.27
CA ILE A 7 -21.63 21.85 -14.83
C ILE A 7 -22.03 20.43 -15.19
N ASN A 8 -21.34 19.81 -16.14
CA ASN A 8 -21.52 18.38 -16.42
C ASN A 8 -20.81 17.59 -15.32
N LEU A 9 -21.59 17.05 -14.39
CA LEU A 9 -21.10 16.09 -13.40
C LEU A 9 -20.94 14.75 -14.10
N GLU A 10 -19.74 14.48 -14.61
CA GLU A 10 -19.41 13.13 -15.07
C GLU A 10 -19.46 12.17 -13.87
N ARG A 11 -20.31 11.14 -13.99
CA ARG A 11 -20.44 10.11 -12.98
C ARG A 11 -19.12 9.36 -12.87
N VAL A 12 -18.44 9.48 -11.73
CA VAL A 12 -17.31 8.61 -11.40
C VAL A 12 -17.85 7.17 -11.30
N VAL A 13 -17.53 6.34 -12.29
CA VAL A 13 -17.84 4.91 -12.26
C VAL A 13 -16.70 4.23 -11.50
N MET A 14 -16.94 3.83 -10.26
CA MET A 14 -15.98 2.99 -9.53
C MET A 14 -15.95 1.59 -10.15
N SER A 15 -14.76 1.12 -10.54
CA SER A 15 -14.57 -0.25 -11.01
C SER A 15 -14.67 -1.24 -9.84
N LYS A 16 -15.15 -2.44 -10.12
CA LYS A 16 -15.03 -3.55 -9.17
C LYS A 16 -13.56 -3.92 -9.06
N VAL A 17 -13.09 -4.17 -7.84
CA VAL A 17 -11.72 -4.64 -7.56
C VAL A 17 -11.81 -6.07 -7.05
N THR A 18 -10.97 -6.96 -7.57
CA THR A 18 -10.86 -8.33 -7.09
C THR A 18 -10.13 -8.33 -5.75
N ILE A 19 -10.68 -9.01 -4.75
CA ILE A 19 -9.97 -9.20 -3.48
C ILE A 19 -8.87 -10.25 -3.68
N GLY A 20 -7.67 -10.00 -3.14
CA GLY A 20 -6.59 -10.98 -3.19
C GLY A 20 -6.86 -12.18 -2.29
N LYS A 21 -6.34 -13.34 -2.70
CA LYS A 21 -6.42 -14.64 -2.03
C LYS A 21 -5.63 -14.67 -0.73
N HIS A 22 -4.49 -13.99 -0.69
CA HIS A 22 -3.67 -13.87 0.50
C HIS A 22 -4.02 -12.61 1.27
N TRP A 23 -3.97 -12.69 2.60
CA TRP A 23 -4.37 -11.60 3.48
C TRP A 23 -3.30 -11.30 4.52
N PHE A 24 -2.97 -10.02 4.65
CA PHE A 24 -2.18 -9.46 5.74
C PHE A 24 -3.10 -8.80 6.76
N PRO A 25 -3.34 -9.42 7.93
CA PRO A 25 -4.52 -9.20 8.76
C PRO A 25 -4.53 -7.95 9.66
N ALA A 26 -3.81 -6.89 9.28
CA ALA A 26 -3.43 -5.75 10.13
C ALA A 26 -2.09 -5.99 10.84
N GLY A 27 -1.02 -5.53 10.20
CA GLY A 27 0.24 -5.26 10.88
C GLY A 27 0.29 -3.80 11.31
N GLY A 28 0.69 -3.58 12.55
CA GLY A 28 1.08 -2.27 13.06
C GLY A 28 2.24 -2.50 14.02
N GLY A 29 3.37 -1.84 13.76
CA GLY A 29 4.51 -1.87 14.66
C GLY A 29 5.04 -0.46 14.83
N GLN A 30 5.42 -0.12 16.06
CA GLN A 30 6.16 1.09 16.29
C GLN A 30 7.55 0.92 15.67
N ASN A 31 7.80 1.65 14.59
CA ASN A 31 9.11 1.77 13.95
C ASN A 31 9.65 0.41 13.48
N SER A 32 8.84 -0.37 12.77
CA SER A 32 9.20 -1.72 12.32
C SER A 32 9.09 -1.90 10.81
N VAL A 33 9.87 -2.86 10.29
CA VAL A 33 9.75 -3.36 8.92
C VAL A 33 9.18 -4.78 9.01
N VAL A 34 8.13 -5.05 8.24
CA VAL A 34 7.50 -6.36 8.14
C VAL A 34 7.61 -6.87 6.72
N GLN A 35 8.11 -8.09 6.56
CA GLN A 35 8.11 -8.76 5.26
C GLN A 35 6.71 -9.31 4.96
N LEU A 36 6.17 -8.94 3.81
CA LEU A 36 4.91 -9.46 3.28
C LEU A 36 5.15 -10.66 2.37
N VAL A 37 6.10 -10.51 1.44
CA VAL A 37 6.49 -11.54 0.46
C VAL A 37 8.01 -11.60 0.42
N ALA A 38 8.60 -12.78 0.54
CA ALA A 38 10.03 -12.93 0.33
C ALA A 38 10.38 -12.92 -1.16
N PRO A 39 11.55 -12.38 -1.57
CA PRO A 39 11.97 -12.38 -2.97
C PRO A 39 11.91 -13.76 -3.64
N ALA A 40 12.28 -14.80 -2.90
CA ALA A 40 12.30 -16.19 -3.38
C ALA A 40 10.91 -16.79 -3.62
N ASP A 41 9.87 -16.26 -2.95
CA ASP A 41 8.49 -16.70 -3.10
C ASP A 41 7.80 -16.00 -4.28
N ASN A 42 8.23 -14.78 -4.61
CA ASN A 42 7.73 -14.04 -5.76
C ASN A 42 8.36 -14.50 -7.08
N LYS A 43 7.96 -15.68 -7.55
CA LYS A 43 8.54 -16.29 -8.77
C LYS A 43 8.00 -15.71 -10.08
N GLN A 44 6.78 -15.17 -10.07
CA GLN A 44 6.04 -14.79 -11.28
C GLN A 44 5.49 -13.36 -11.23
N GLY A 45 5.67 -12.65 -10.12
CA GLY A 45 5.07 -11.35 -9.86
C GLY A 45 3.96 -11.44 -8.82
N VAL A 46 3.72 -10.32 -8.14
CA VAL A 46 2.66 -10.16 -7.14
C VAL A 46 1.83 -8.94 -7.48
N ILE A 47 0.52 -9.03 -7.33
CA ILE A 47 -0.38 -7.87 -7.38
C ILE A 47 -0.87 -7.60 -5.96
N LEU A 48 -0.59 -6.40 -5.45
CA LEU A 48 -1.22 -5.87 -4.25
C LEU A 48 -2.60 -5.33 -4.64
N ARG A 49 -3.64 -5.87 -4.02
CA ARG A 49 -5.05 -5.62 -4.36
C ARG A 49 -5.64 -4.57 -3.44
N THR A 50 -6.41 -5.02 -2.44
CA THR A 50 -6.98 -4.12 -1.44
C THR A 50 -5.86 -3.68 -0.51
N ILE A 51 -5.60 -2.37 -0.41
CA ILE A 51 -4.64 -1.81 0.52
C ILE A 51 -5.35 -0.75 1.35
N SER A 52 -5.50 -1.00 2.65
CA SER A 52 -6.06 -0.06 3.62
C SER A 52 -5.00 0.31 4.64
N LEU A 53 -4.84 1.62 4.84
CA LEU A 53 -3.86 2.22 5.73
C LEU A 53 -4.58 3.03 6.79
N GLY A 54 -4.03 3.06 8.00
CA GLY A 54 -4.53 3.84 9.12
C GLY A 54 -3.40 4.42 9.95
N ASN A 55 -3.61 5.57 10.58
CA ASN A 55 -2.62 6.19 11.46
C ASN A 55 -2.71 5.72 12.91
N GLY A 56 -3.67 4.84 13.25
CA GLY A 56 -3.88 4.33 14.61
C GLY A 56 -4.35 5.39 15.63
N GLY A 57 -4.66 6.61 15.20
CA GLY A 57 -5.24 7.68 16.01
C GLY A 57 -4.27 8.45 16.91
N LEU A 58 -2.95 8.19 16.88
CA LEU A 58 -1.97 8.79 17.79
C LEU A 58 -0.73 9.35 17.08
N GLY A 59 -0.53 10.67 17.13
CA GLY A 59 0.72 11.30 16.69
C GLY A 59 1.00 11.17 15.19
N GLN A 60 2.28 11.33 14.81
CA GLN A 60 2.72 11.20 13.43
C GLN A 60 2.95 9.73 13.09
N ALA A 61 2.36 9.27 11.99
CA ALA A 61 2.46 7.90 11.52
C ALA A 61 2.80 7.88 10.02
N GLN A 62 3.55 6.86 9.59
CA GLN A 62 3.86 6.65 8.18
C GLN A 62 3.78 5.17 7.85
N VAL A 63 3.23 4.85 6.68
CA VAL A 63 3.40 3.54 6.03
C VAL A 63 4.16 3.73 4.73
N ALA A 64 5.27 3.01 4.58
CA ALA A 64 6.00 2.90 3.33
C ALA A 64 5.91 1.46 2.81
N ILE A 65 5.63 1.30 1.53
CA ILE A 65 5.64 0.01 0.82
C ILE A 65 6.94 -0.06 0.03
N TYR A 66 7.71 -1.12 0.24
CA TYR A 66 8.99 -1.37 -0.42
C TYR A 66 8.87 -2.57 -1.34
N ALA A 67 9.54 -2.51 -2.50
CA ALA A 67 9.75 -3.66 -3.36
C ALA A 67 11.17 -3.69 -3.91
N ASP A 68 11.94 -4.68 -3.47
CA ASP A 68 13.37 -4.81 -3.75
C ASP A 68 13.85 -6.26 -3.56
N THR A 69 15.14 -6.52 -3.79
CA THR A 69 15.77 -7.83 -3.61
C THR A 69 16.19 -8.11 -2.16
N HIS A 70 16.17 -7.10 -1.30
CA HIS A 70 16.49 -7.21 0.12
C HIS A 70 15.55 -6.35 0.97
N ALA A 71 15.47 -6.66 2.27
CA ALA A 71 14.67 -5.87 3.21
C ALA A 71 15.25 -4.45 3.38
N PRO A 72 14.41 -3.44 3.61
CA PRO A 72 14.88 -2.12 4.01
C PRO A 72 15.47 -2.17 5.43
N ALA A 73 16.48 -1.35 5.69
CA ALA A 73 17.12 -1.30 7.01
C ALA A 73 16.23 -0.67 8.09
N SER A 74 15.27 0.17 7.70
CA SER A 74 14.36 0.88 8.59
C SER A 74 13.08 1.32 7.86
N PRO A 75 12.02 1.73 8.60
CA PRO A 75 10.75 2.18 8.01
C PRO A 75 10.82 3.38 7.07
N GLY A 76 11.92 4.15 7.10
CA GLY A 76 12.18 5.30 6.23
C GLY A 76 13.51 5.18 5.47
N ASP A 77 13.93 3.95 5.16
CA ASP A 77 15.17 3.70 4.43
C ASP A 77 15.12 4.30 3.01
N GLY A 78 15.92 5.33 2.78
CA GLY A 78 16.02 6.00 1.49
C GLY A 78 16.87 5.26 0.45
N ASN A 79 17.53 4.17 0.82
CA ASN A 79 18.36 3.37 -0.10
C ASN A 79 17.64 2.15 -0.66
N THR A 80 16.47 1.80 -0.14
CA THR A 80 15.65 0.69 -0.62
C THR A 80 14.46 1.25 -1.39
N ARG A 81 14.09 0.64 -2.53
CA ARG A 81 13.05 1.18 -3.41
C ARG A 81 11.68 1.22 -2.71
N GLN A 82 11.20 2.43 -2.42
CA GLN A 82 9.84 2.73 -1.96
C GLN A 82 8.92 2.87 -3.18
N ILE A 83 7.85 2.07 -3.24
CA ILE A 83 6.87 2.11 -4.33
C ILE A 83 5.61 2.91 -3.96
N ALA A 84 5.35 3.09 -2.67
CA ALA A 84 4.33 3.98 -2.16
C ALA A 84 4.66 4.44 -0.73
N VAL A 85 4.32 5.68 -0.39
CA VAL A 85 4.54 6.26 0.95
C VAL A 85 3.32 7.08 1.34
N TYR A 86 2.85 6.89 2.56
CA TYR A 86 1.69 7.59 3.09
C TYR A 86 1.99 8.09 4.50
N ASN A 87 1.76 9.38 4.75
CA ASN A 87 1.94 10.02 6.05
C ASN A 87 0.60 10.42 6.69
N SER A 88 0.51 10.38 8.02
CA SER A 88 -0.70 10.72 8.78
C SER A 88 -1.14 12.17 8.65
N ALA A 89 -0.28 13.06 8.14
CA ALA A 89 -0.69 14.41 7.76
C ALA A 89 -1.75 14.40 6.66
N ASP A 90 -1.76 13.35 5.83
CA ASP A 90 -2.60 13.23 4.63
C ASP A 90 -3.81 12.31 4.85
N PHE A 91 -3.84 11.53 5.94
CA PHE A 91 -4.96 10.61 6.23
C PHE A 91 -5.09 10.21 7.70
N THR A 92 -6.33 10.00 8.13
CA THR A 92 -6.65 9.16 9.31
C THR A 92 -6.79 7.70 8.90
N SER A 93 -7.45 7.47 7.77
CA SER A 93 -7.59 6.20 7.09
C SER A 93 -7.59 6.45 5.59
N LEU A 94 -6.94 5.58 4.83
CA LEU A 94 -6.86 5.65 3.37
C LEU A 94 -7.04 4.26 2.78
N ILE A 95 -7.75 4.19 1.65
CA ILE A 95 -7.76 3.03 0.76
C ILE A 95 -7.02 3.44 -0.51
N VAL A 96 -6.01 2.66 -0.91
CA VAL A 96 -5.29 2.94 -2.16
C VAL A 96 -6.21 2.64 -3.34
N PRO A 97 -6.45 3.59 -4.26
CA PRO A 97 -7.48 3.46 -5.28
C PRO A 97 -7.04 2.66 -6.52
N TYR A 98 -5.87 2.05 -6.46
CA TYR A 98 -5.28 1.26 -7.55
C TYR A 98 -4.51 0.07 -6.98
N GLU A 99 -4.39 -0.95 -7.81
CA GLU A 99 -3.56 -2.12 -7.55
C GLU A 99 -2.10 -1.81 -7.86
N ILE A 100 -1.17 -2.50 -7.21
CA ILE A 100 0.26 -2.34 -7.44
C ILE A 100 0.83 -3.68 -7.89
N GLU A 101 1.30 -3.73 -9.13
CA GLU A 101 2.01 -4.89 -9.66
C GLU A 101 3.51 -4.79 -9.32
N VAL A 102 4.05 -5.86 -8.74
CA VAL A 102 5.45 -6.00 -8.37
C VAL A 102 6.07 -7.12 -9.20
N PRO A 103 7.12 -6.86 -10.00
CA PRO A 103 7.77 -7.88 -10.82
C PRO A 103 8.33 -9.06 -10.01
N ALA A 104 8.50 -10.20 -10.68
CA ALA A 104 9.14 -11.38 -10.11
C ALA A 104 10.55 -11.09 -9.55
N GLY A 105 10.94 -11.85 -8.54
CA GLY A 105 12.25 -11.78 -7.88
C GLY A 105 12.39 -10.65 -6.86
N LEU A 106 11.37 -9.81 -6.68
CA LEU A 106 11.34 -8.78 -5.64
C LEU A 106 10.52 -9.25 -4.45
N GLY A 107 11.05 -9.02 -3.25
CA GLY A 107 10.27 -9.11 -2.04
C GLY A 107 9.42 -7.86 -1.85
N ILE A 108 8.45 -7.95 -0.95
CA ILE A 108 7.58 -6.83 -0.56
C ILE A 108 7.69 -6.67 0.95
N TRP A 109 7.92 -5.44 1.39
CA TRP A 109 7.98 -5.08 2.80
C TRP A 109 7.13 -3.86 3.10
N LEU A 110 6.62 -3.80 4.32
CA LEU A 110 5.91 -2.66 4.88
C LEU A 110 6.77 -2.05 5.99
N GLY A 111 7.12 -0.77 5.84
CA GLY A 111 7.73 0.03 6.89
C GLY A 111 6.67 0.82 7.64
N PHE A 112 6.64 0.69 8.95
CA PHE A 112 5.71 1.39 9.84
C PHE A 112 6.49 2.35 10.73
N THR A 113 6.11 3.64 10.72
CA THR A 113 6.59 4.64 11.68
C THR A 113 5.42 5.08 12.56
N GLY A 114 5.67 5.29 13.86
CA GLY A 114 4.62 5.73 14.79
C GLY A 114 3.54 4.67 15.02
N SER A 115 2.27 5.07 15.13
CA SER A 115 1.13 4.15 15.31
C SER A 115 0.47 3.71 14.00
N ALA A 116 1.24 3.67 12.91
CA ALA A 116 0.74 3.29 11.60
C ALA A 116 0.22 1.84 11.58
N GLN A 117 -0.81 1.61 10.77
CA GLN A 117 -1.45 0.32 10.55
C GLN A 117 -1.68 0.10 9.06
N ALA A 118 -1.51 -1.14 8.60
CA ALA A 118 -1.84 -1.53 7.23
C ALA A 118 -2.51 -2.89 7.19
N GLN A 119 -3.54 -3.00 6.38
CA GLN A 119 -4.25 -4.22 6.03
C GLN A 119 -4.22 -4.32 4.52
N LEU A 120 -3.87 -5.49 3.99
CA LEU A 120 -3.89 -5.66 2.55
C LEU A 120 -4.19 -7.10 2.11
N THR A 121 -4.62 -7.23 0.87
CA THR A 121 -4.71 -8.51 0.16
C THR A 121 -3.81 -8.51 -1.06
N TYR A 122 -3.32 -9.68 -1.44
CA TYR A 122 -2.45 -9.85 -2.60
C TYR A 122 -2.63 -11.20 -3.28
N ASP A 123 -2.21 -11.29 -4.53
CA ASP A 123 -2.17 -12.50 -5.35
C ASP A 123 -0.80 -12.64 -6.01
N PHE A 124 -0.32 -13.87 -6.18
CA PHE A 124 0.71 -14.15 -7.17
C PHE A 124 0.05 -14.19 -8.55
N ILE A 125 0.70 -13.65 -9.58
CA ILE A 125 0.06 -13.42 -10.90
C ILE A 125 -0.36 -14.72 -11.61
N ASP A 126 0.24 -15.85 -11.27
CA ASP A 126 -0.02 -17.14 -11.91
C ASP A 126 -0.63 -18.20 -10.95
N GLU A 127 -1.18 -17.80 -9.80
CA GLU A 127 -1.96 -18.68 -8.89
C GLU A 127 -3.47 -18.45 -8.97
#